data_AF-A0AAD1TER1-F1
#
_entry.id   AF-A0AAD1TER1-F1
#
_cell.length_a   1.000
_cell.length_b   1.000
_cell.length_c   1.000
_cell.angle_alpha   90.00
_cell.angle_beta   90.00
_cell.angle_gamma   90.00
#
_symmetry.space_group_name_H-M   'P 1'
#
loop_
_entity.id
_entity.type
_entity.pdbx_description
1 polymer ?
#
loop_
_entity_poly.entity_id
_entity_poly.type
_entity_poly.pdbx_seq_one_letter_code
_entity_poly.pdbx_strand_id
1 'polypeptide(L)'
;MESPGECHCPLIIKRFPEPWLGGIYIYNYPQDDILDERFKGRLVWNGSRNTEDIQDMSVIITNVSYSHHGDYICKVNRTLTFNSHEYNTNVTKFIHLTVVAKANRDIASIVSEIMMYVLIVVLTIWLVAEMIYCYRKIAAAGEEAVPENASDYLAITSDSKDNCLGEQPQV
;
A
#
# COMPACT_ATOMS: atom_id res chain seq x y z
N MET A 1 6.25 -0.90 -34.05
CA MET A 1 5.01 -0.20 -33.68
C MET A 1 3.92 -1.24 -33.88
N GLU A 2 3.65 -1.97 -32.82
CA GLU A 2 2.95 -3.27 -32.85
C GLU A 2 1.45 -2.98 -32.73
N SER A 3 0.67 -3.32 -33.77
CA SER A 3 -0.79 -3.29 -33.69
C SER A 3 -1.26 -4.45 -32.82
N PRO A 4 -2.17 -4.23 -31.85
CA PRO A 4 -2.66 -5.31 -31.02
C PRO A 4 -3.48 -6.27 -31.89
N GLY A 5 -3.03 -7.53 -31.95
CA GLY A 5 -3.79 -8.61 -32.55
C GLY A 5 -5.11 -8.85 -31.80
N GLU A 6 -6.12 -9.18 -32.57
CA GLU A 6 -7.50 -9.46 -32.15
C GLU A 6 -7.50 -10.63 -31.14
N CYS A 7 -7.64 -10.33 -29.84
CA CYS A 7 -7.61 -11.34 -28.79
C CYS A 7 -9.01 -11.80 -28.40
N HIS A 8 -9.50 -12.87 -29.03
CA HIS A 8 -10.70 -13.55 -28.54
C HIS A 8 -10.43 -14.22 -27.20
N CYS A 9 -10.88 -13.60 -26.10
CA CYS A 9 -10.71 -14.09 -24.74
C CYS A 9 -12.06 -14.48 -24.11
N PRO A 10 -12.59 -15.70 -24.36
CA PRO A 10 -13.79 -16.15 -23.67
C PRO A 10 -13.48 -16.33 -22.18
N LEU A 11 -13.95 -15.39 -21.34
CA LEU A 11 -14.01 -15.58 -19.89
C LEU A 11 -15.08 -16.62 -19.61
N ILE A 12 -14.73 -17.80 -19.09
CA ILE A 12 -15.74 -18.77 -18.65
C ILE A 12 -15.67 -18.87 -17.13
N ILE A 13 -16.77 -18.49 -16.47
CA ILE A 13 -16.94 -18.65 -15.01
C ILE A 13 -17.74 -19.95 -14.74
N LYS A 14 -17.26 -20.85 -13.88
CA LYS A 14 -18.00 -22.07 -13.46
C LYS A 14 -18.00 -22.25 -11.94
N ARG A 15 -19.02 -22.92 -11.39
CA ARG A 15 -19.11 -23.29 -9.96
C ARG A 15 -18.84 -24.78 -9.72
N PHE A 16 -18.02 -25.13 -8.72
CA PHE A 16 -17.78 -26.52 -8.28
C PHE A 16 -18.80 -26.92 -7.17
N PRO A 17 -19.34 -28.16 -7.08
CA PRO A 17 -19.02 -29.38 -7.81
C PRO A 17 -20.07 -29.76 -8.89
N GLU A 18 -20.79 -28.80 -9.50
CA GLU A 18 -21.77 -29.12 -10.55
C GLU A 18 -21.06 -29.59 -11.84
N PRO A 19 -21.17 -30.88 -12.25
CA PRO A 19 -20.29 -31.42 -13.30
C PRO A 19 -20.80 -31.21 -14.73
N TRP A 20 -21.96 -30.58 -14.96
CA TRP A 20 -22.57 -30.59 -16.31
C TRP A 20 -23.15 -29.23 -16.76
N LEU A 21 -22.55 -28.72 -17.86
CA LEU A 21 -23.18 -28.02 -19.00
C LEU A 21 -23.68 -26.56 -18.88
N GLY A 22 -23.12 -25.73 -18.01
CA GLY A 22 -23.27 -24.27 -18.13
C GLY A 22 -22.01 -23.52 -17.72
N GLY A 23 -21.50 -22.64 -18.58
CA GLY A 23 -20.77 -21.47 -18.06
C GLY A 23 -21.77 -20.59 -17.31
N ILE A 24 -21.31 -19.76 -16.38
CA ILE A 24 -22.14 -18.75 -15.71
C ILE A 24 -22.15 -17.46 -16.54
N TYR A 25 -20.99 -17.14 -17.09
CA TYR A 25 -20.71 -15.93 -17.84
C TYR A 25 -19.73 -16.27 -18.95
N ILE A 26 -19.97 -15.74 -20.14
CA ILE A 26 -19.08 -15.75 -21.29
C ILE A 26 -18.90 -14.30 -21.74
N TYR A 27 -17.66 -13.84 -21.85
CA TYR A 27 -17.35 -12.54 -22.44
C TYR A 27 -16.57 -12.73 -23.73
N ASN A 28 -17.06 -12.19 -24.83
CA ASN A 28 -16.37 -12.18 -26.11
C ASN A 28 -16.57 -10.80 -26.74
N TYR A 29 -15.55 -9.94 -26.68
CA TYR A 29 -15.66 -8.56 -27.15
C TYR A 29 -16.29 -8.50 -28.55
N PRO A 30 -17.31 -7.64 -28.78
CA PRO A 30 -17.89 -6.65 -27.85
C PRO A 30 -19.10 -7.13 -27.02
N GLN A 31 -19.41 -8.43 -27.04
CA GLN A 31 -20.62 -9.02 -26.47
C GLN A 31 -20.35 -9.77 -25.16
N ASP A 32 -21.35 -9.78 -24.28
CA ASP A 32 -21.36 -10.56 -23.04
C ASP A 32 -22.64 -11.40 -22.93
N ASP A 33 -22.47 -12.68 -22.57
CA ASP A 33 -23.55 -13.64 -22.42
C ASP A 33 -23.59 -14.17 -20.99
N ILE A 34 -24.72 -13.93 -20.32
CA ILE A 34 -25.01 -14.52 -19.01
C ILE A 34 -25.86 -15.77 -19.24
N LEU A 35 -25.26 -16.92 -18.98
CA LEU A 35 -25.86 -18.23 -19.23
C LEU A 35 -26.68 -18.75 -18.03
N ASP A 36 -26.33 -18.34 -16.81
CA ASP A 36 -27.02 -18.76 -15.59
C ASP A 36 -28.06 -17.72 -15.17
N GLU A 37 -29.32 -18.14 -15.09
CA GLU A 37 -30.45 -17.28 -14.72
C GLU A 37 -30.30 -16.64 -13.33
N ARG A 38 -29.61 -17.31 -12.39
CA ARG A 38 -29.34 -16.78 -11.04
C ARG A 38 -28.52 -15.49 -11.06
N PHE A 39 -27.73 -15.30 -12.12
CA PHE A 39 -26.81 -14.18 -12.30
C PHE A 39 -27.30 -13.16 -13.34
N LYS A 40 -28.43 -13.43 -14.00
CA LYS A 40 -29.02 -12.56 -15.01
C LYS A 40 -29.36 -11.19 -14.42
N GLY A 41 -28.86 -10.13 -15.05
CA GLY A 41 -29.04 -8.75 -14.59
C GLY A 41 -28.27 -8.39 -13.32
N ARG A 42 -27.34 -9.24 -12.85
CA ARG A 42 -26.51 -8.98 -11.67
C ARG A 42 -25.02 -8.89 -12.00
N LEU A 43 -24.57 -9.64 -13.00
CA LEU A 43 -23.18 -9.59 -13.48
C LEU A 43 -22.97 -8.39 -14.37
N VAL A 44 -21.85 -7.70 -14.16
CA VAL A 44 -21.43 -6.55 -14.95
C VAL A 44 -19.95 -6.67 -15.26
N TRP A 45 -19.57 -6.46 -16.52
CA TRP A 45 -18.17 -6.42 -16.95
C TRP A 45 -17.43 -5.20 -16.39
N ASN A 46 -16.27 -5.45 -15.77
CA ASN A 46 -15.40 -4.41 -15.21
C ASN A 46 -13.93 -4.48 -15.72
N GLY A 47 -13.61 -5.46 -16.57
CA GLY A 47 -12.28 -5.58 -17.16
C GLY A 47 -12.00 -4.54 -18.25
N SER A 48 -11.01 -4.83 -19.10
CA SER A 48 -10.64 -3.95 -20.21
C SER A 48 -11.85 -3.61 -21.09
N ARG A 49 -12.01 -2.33 -21.44
CA ARG A 49 -13.12 -1.82 -22.25
C ARG A 49 -12.61 -1.34 -23.59
N ASN A 50 -13.42 -1.53 -24.63
CA ASN A 50 -13.18 -0.99 -25.98
C ASN A 50 -11.88 -1.50 -26.64
N THR A 51 -11.40 -2.68 -26.24
CA THR A 51 -10.23 -3.32 -26.85
C THR A 51 -10.51 -4.80 -27.06
N GLU A 52 -10.07 -5.33 -28.19
CA GLU A 52 -10.02 -6.78 -28.43
C GLU A 52 -8.96 -7.44 -27.55
N ASP A 53 -7.82 -6.76 -27.29
CA ASP A 53 -6.84 -7.21 -26.30
C ASP A 53 -7.33 -6.98 -24.86
N ILE A 54 -7.92 -8.02 -24.26
CA ILE A 54 -8.50 -7.97 -22.91
C ILE A 54 -7.46 -8.39 -21.86
N GLN A 55 -6.63 -7.47 -21.38
CA GLN A 55 -5.58 -7.79 -20.40
C GLN A 55 -6.11 -7.96 -18.97
N ASP A 56 -7.06 -7.12 -18.56
CA ASP A 56 -7.78 -7.26 -17.30
C ASP A 56 -9.15 -7.89 -17.54
N MET A 57 -9.44 -8.93 -16.76
CA MET A 57 -10.64 -9.74 -16.86
C MET A 57 -11.29 -9.81 -15.48
N SER A 58 -12.11 -8.80 -15.19
CA SER A 58 -12.82 -8.66 -13.93
C SER A 58 -14.33 -8.50 -14.16
N VAL A 59 -15.12 -9.09 -13.27
CA VAL A 59 -16.59 -9.07 -13.31
C VAL A 59 -17.11 -8.69 -11.93
N ILE A 60 -18.13 -7.84 -11.90
CA ILE A 60 -18.79 -7.38 -10.68
C ILE A 60 -20.12 -8.13 -10.53
N ILE A 61 -20.37 -8.67 -9.34
CA ILE A 61 -21.67 -9.21 -8.95
C ILE A 61 -22.40 -8.15 -8.13
N THR A 62 -23.49 -7.60 -8.66
CA THR A 62 -24.36 -6.68 -7.94
C THR A 62 -25.41 -7.44 -7.14
N ASN A 63 -25.84 -6.85 -6.00
CA ASN A 63 -26.83 -7.44 -5.09
C ASN A 63 -26.45 -8.88 -4.65
N VAL A 64 -25.32 -8.98 -3.94
CA VAL A 64 -24.76 -10.26 -3.51
C VAL A 64 -25.65 -10.90 -2.43
N SER A 65 -26.00 -12.17 -2.63
CA SER A 65 -26.74 -13.00 -1.67
C SER A 65 -25.88 -14.19 -1.22
N TYR A 66 -26.25 -14.81 -0.11
CA TYR A 66 -25.57 -16.01 0.38
C TYR A 66 -25.54 -17.13 -0.66
N SER A 67 -26.52 -17.25 -1.56
CA SER A 67 -26.49 -18.26 -2.63
C SER A 67 -25.34 -18.11 -3.63
N HIS A 68 -24.63 -16.98 -3.61
CA HIS A 68 -23.46 -16.73 -4.44
C HIS A 68 -22.15 -17.28 -3.85
N HIS A 69 -22.14 -17.82 -2.63
CA HIS A 69 -20.95 -18.48 -2.09
C HIS A 69 -20.56 -19.72 -2.94
N GLY A 70 -19.27 -20.00 -3.04
CA GLY A 70 -18.77 -21.20 -3.72
C GLY A 70 -17.41 -21.00 -4.39
N ASP A 71 -16.93 -22.06 -5.03
CA ASP A 71 -15.71 -22.06 -5.81
C ASP A 71 -15.98 -21.71 -7.27
N TYR A 72 -15.32 -20.65 -7.74
CA TYR A 72 -15.40 -20.15 -9.09
C TYR A 72 -14.13 -20.48 -9.87
N ILE A 73 -14.30 -20.89 -11.12
CA ILE A 73 -13.20 -21.13 -12.04
C ILE A 73 -13.32 -20.14 -13.18
N CYS A 74 -12.28 -19.32 -13.36
CA CYS A 74 -12.10 -18.47 -14.52
C CYS A 74 -11.20 -19.19 -15.51
N LYS A 75 -11.69 -19.43 -16.73
CA LYS A 75 -10.87 -19.90 -17.85
C LYS A 75 -10.71 -18.78 -18.86
N VAL A 76 -9.48 -18.56 -19.28
CA VAL A 76 -9.10 -17.60 -20.31
C VAL A 76 -8.41 -18.38 -21.41
N ASN A 77 -8.91 -18.27 -22.63
CA ASN A 77 -8.24 -18.77 -23.82
C ASN A 77 -7.80 -17.55 -24.62
N ARG A 78 -6.51 -17.42 -24.94
CA ARG A 78 -6.01 -16.30 -25.76
C ARG A 78 -5.24 -16.86 -26.93
N THR A 79 -5.43 -16.26 -28.09
CA THR A 79 -4.58 -16.49 -29.26
C THR A 79 -3.74 -15.24 -29.48
N LEU A 80 -2.43 -15.39 -29.38
CA LEU A 80 -1.45 -14.34 -29.63
C LEU A 80 -0.99 -14.47 -31.07
N THR A 81 -1.33 -13.50 -31.91
CA THR A 81 -0.92 -13.43 -33.31
C THR A 81 0.37 -12.63 -33.41
N PHE A 82 1.48 -13.30 -33.72
CA PHE A 82 2.74 -12.65 -34.08
C PHE A 82 2.90 -12.62 -35.61
N ASN A 83 3.76 -11.76 -36.13
CA ASN A 83 3.98 -11.62 -37.58
C ASN A 83 4.37 -12.93 -38.30
N SER A 84 4.96 -13.89 -37.58
CA SER A 84 5.48 -15.15 -38.15
C SER A 84 4.75 -16.41 -37.70
N HIS A 85 3.94 -16.35 -36.64
CA HIS A 85 3.25 -17.51 -36.07
C HIS A 85 2.15 -17.08 -35.10
N GLU A 86 1.19 -17.97 -34.91
CA GLU A 86 0.14 -17.82 -33.90
C GLU A 86 0.42 -18.75 -32.71
N TYR A 87 0.20 -18.26 -31.50
CA TYR A 87 0.36 -19.02 -30.27
C TYR A 87 -0.92 -18.99 -29.44
N ASN A 88 -1.48 -20.17 -29.16
CA ASN A 88 -2.64 -20.29 -28.29
C ASN A 88 -2.21 -20.60 -26.85
N THR A 89 -2.73 -19.85 -25.88
CA THR A 89 -2.49 -20.06 -24.46
C THR A 89 -3.81 -20.16 -23.69
N ASN A 90 -3.88 -21.13 -22.77
CA ASN A 90 -5.02 -21.34 -21.90
C ASN A 90 -4.62 -21.18 -20.42
N VAL A 91 -5.24 -20.23 -19.75
CA VAL A 91 -5.00 -19.95 -18.34
C VAL A 91 -6.25 -20.25 -17.54
N THR A 92 -6.11 -21.03 -16.47
CA THR A 92 -7.19 -21.31 -15.53
C THR A 92 -6.85 -20.74 -14.17
N LYS A 93 -7.80 -20.00 -13.58
CA LYS A 93 -7.69 -19.43 -12.23
C LYS A 93 -8.84 -19.92 -11.37
N PHE A 94 -8.53 -20.29 -10.14
CA PHE A 94 -9.49 -20.74 -9.14
C PHE A 94 -9.70 -19.62 -8.11
N ILE A 95 -10.96 -19.31 -7.81
CA ILE A 95 -11.36 -18.25 -6.90
C ILE A 95 -12.37 -18.83 -5.92
N HIS A 96 -12.03 -18.87 -4.64
CA HIS A 96 -12.97 -19.24 -3.58
C HIS A 96 -13.71 -18.00 -3.09
N LEU A 97 -15.04 -17.94 -3.27
CA LEU A 97 -15.87 -16.82 -2.83
C LEU A 97 -16.69 -17.21 -1.60
N THR A 98 -16.42 -16.56 -0.48
CA THR A 98 -17.24 -16.65 0.73
C THR A 98 -18.05 -15.36 0.91
N VAL A 99 -19.35 -15.49 1.16
CA VAL A 99 -20.25 -14.36 1.41
C VAL A 99 -20.50 -14.24 2.90
N VAL A 100 -20.18 -13.07 3.49
CA VAL A 100 -20.36 -12.77 4.92
C VAL A 100 -21.33 -11.59 5.10
N ALA A 101 -22.06 -11.58 6.21
CA ALA A 101 -23.04 -10.52 6.52
C ALA A 101 -22.39 -9.13 6.70
N LYS A 102 -21.19 -9.14 7.28
CA LYS A 102 -20.42 -7.96 7.64
C LYS A 102 -18.98 -8.16 7.15
N ALA A 103 -18.45 -7.16 6.47
CA ALA A 103 -17.06 -7.18 6.04
C ALA A 103 -16.13 -7.29 7.26
N ASN A 104 -15.34 -8.35 7.31
CA ASN A 104 -14.28 -8.49 8.30
C ASN A 104 -13.06 -7.73 7.79
N ARG A 105 -12.42 -6.97 8.68
CA ARG A 105 -11.16 -6.30 8.36
C ARG A 105 -10.07 -7.36 8.29
N ASP A 106 -9.19 -7.25 7.30
CA ASP A 106 -8.10 -8.21 7.11
C ASP A 106 -7.21 -8.28 8.36
N ILE A 107 -6.88 -9.49 8.79
CA ILE A 107 -6.02 -9.72 9.96
C ILE A 107 -4.66 -9.05 9.76
N ALA A 108 -4.15 -9.02 8.53
CA ALA A 108 -2.90 -8.35 8.20
C ALA A 108 -3.00 -6.84 8.42
N SER A 109 -4.13 -6.22 8.05
CA SER A 109 -4.38 -4.80 8.29
C SER A 109 -4.43 -4.49 9.78
N ILE A 110 -5.17 -5.29 10.57
CA ILE A 110 -5.27 -5.10 12.03
C ILE A 110 -3.90 -5.23 12.69
N VAL A 111 -3.14 -6.27 12.34
CA VAL A 111 -1.81 -6.52 12.92
C VAL A 111 -0.84 -5.40 12.52
N SER A 112 -0.85 -4.97 11.25
CA SER A 112 0.05 -3.90 10.77
C SER A 112 -0.20 -2.57 11.49
N GLU A 113 -1.46 -2.25 11.79
CA GLU A 113 -1.83 -1.06 12.56
C GLU A 113 -1.30 -1.13 14.00
N ILE A 114 -1.48 -2.26 14.68
CA ILE A 114 -0.97 -2.46 16.05
C ILE A 114 0.57 -2.41 16.06
N MET A 115 1.22 -3.13 15.14
CA MET A 115 2.67 -3.19 15.06
C MET A 115 3.29 -1.81 14.81
N MET A 116 2.65 -0.98 13.98
CA MET A 116 3.06 0.41 13.78
C MET A 116 3.10 1.18 15.11
N TYR A 117 2.04 1.13 15.92
CA TYR A 117 2.00 1.82 17.21
C TYR A 117 3.04 1.28 18.20
N VAL A 118 3.23 -0.03 18.28
CA VAL A 118 4.23 -0.65 19.16
C VAL A 118 5.64 -0.19 18.80
N LEU A 119 5.98 -0.20 17.52
CA LEU A 119 7.30 0.25 17.05
C LEU A 119 7.51 1.74 17.37
N ILE A 120 6.50 2.59 17.16
CA ILE A 120 6.60 4.01 17.50
C ILE A 120 6.87 4.21 19.00
N VAL A 121 6.11 3.54 19.87
CA VAL A 121 6.26 3.69 21.33
C VAL A 121 7.62 3.19 21.81
N VAL A 122 8.07 2.02 21.32
CA VAL A 122 9.36 1.46 21.71
C VAL A 122 10.52 2.35 21.25
N LEU A 123 10.50 2.80 19.99
CA LEU A 123 11.54 3.67 19.45
C LEU A 123 11.55 5.04 20.13
N THR A 124 10.39 5.62 20.46
CA THR A 124 10.34 6.89 21.18
C THR A 124 10.86 6.77 22.60
N ILE A 125 10.49 5.73 23.35
CA ILE A 125 11.05 5.48 24.69
C ILE A 125 12.57 5.28 24.61
N TRP A 126 13.04 4.52 23.63
CA TRP A 126 14.48 4.31 23.39
C TRP A 126 15.22 5.63 23.14
N LEU A 127 14.71 6.47 22.23
CA LEU A 127 15.31 7.77 21.94
C LEU A 127 15.29 8.69 23.16
N VAL A 128 14.21 8.71 23.93
CA VAL A 128 14.12 9.50 25.17
C VAL A 128 15.15 9.00 26.20
N ALA A 129 15.33 7.69 26.34
CA ALA A 129 16.35 7.12 27.22
C ALA A 129 17.76 7.56 26.80
N GLU A 130 18.09 7.53 25.51
CA GLU A 130 19.37 8.01 24.97
C GLU A 130 19.55 9.53 25.18
N MET A 131 18.50 10.32 24.98
CA MET A 131 18.52 11.76 25.25
C MET A 131 18.79 12.07 26.72
N ILE A 132 18.14 11.36 27.65
CA ILE A 132 18.37 11.51 29.10
C ILE A 132 19.76 11.03 29.48
N TYR A 133 20.21 9.90 28.92
CA TYR A 133 21.53 9.34 29.19
C TYR A 133 22.65 10.30 28.75
N CYS A 134 22.58 10.80 27.52
CA CYS A 134 23.51 11.80 27.01
C CYS A 134 23.44 13.09 27.82
N TYR A 135 22.23 13.57 28.16
CA TYR A 135 22.04 14.77 28.97
C TYR A 135 22.72 14.65 30.34
N ARG A 136 22.48 13.55 31.07
CA ARG A 136 23.10 13.33 32.39
C ARG A 136 24.63 13.23 32.29
N LYS A 137 25.14 12.57 31.25
CA LYS A 137 26.59 12.45 31.04
C LYS A 137 27.25 13.80 30.76
N ILE A 138 26.64 14.63 29.92
CA ILE A 138 27.15 15.98 29.62
C ILE A 138 27.00 16.90 30.84
N ALA A 139 25.89 16.84 31.58
CA ALA A 139 25.72 17.64 32.78
C ALA A 139 26.76 17.32 33.86
N ALA A 140 27.07 16.02 34.06
CA ALA A 140 28.14 15.60 34.98
C ALA A 140 29.53 16.08 34.53
N ALA A 141 29.79 16.16 33.22
CA ALA A 141 31.03 16.75 32.68
C ALA A 141 31.01 18.29 32.64
N GLY A 142 29.82 18.89 32.61
CA GLY A 142 29.60 20.33 32.58
C GLY A 142 29.72 20.98 33.96
N GLU A 143 29.42 20.27 35.04
CA GLU A 143 29.70 20.74 36.41
C GLU A 143 31.21 20.93 36.64
N GLU A 144 32.08 20.22 35.92
CA GLU A 144 33.53 20.44 35.93
C GLU A 144 33.99 21.57 34.98
N ALA A 145 33.13 22.01 34.05
CA ALA A 145 33.46 23.05 33.05
C ALA A 145 32.74 24.40 33.26
N VAL A 146 31.75 24.49 34.15
CA VAL A 146 30.90 25.68 34.36
C VAL A 146 31.40 26.71 35.39
N PRO A 147 32.49 26.54 36.17
CA PRO A 147 33.10 27.67 36.87
C PRO A 147 34.33 28.28 36.17
N GLU A 148 34.78 27.78 35.00
CA GLU A 148 35.97 28.35 34.33
C GLU A 148 35.67 29.09 33.01
N ASN A 149 34.70 28.65 32.20
CA ASN A 149 34.56 29.22 30.85
C ASN A 149 33.68 30.50 30.76
N ALA A 150 33.00 30.90 31.84
CA ALA A 150 32.23 32.15 31.89
C ALA A 150 32.94 33.27 32.68
N SER A 151 33.92 32.93 33.53
CA SER A 151 34.76 33.88 34.26
C SER A 151 35.90 34.41 33.38
N ASP A 152 36.45 33.60 32.48
CA ASP A 152 37.60 33.99 31.65
C ASP A 152 37.27 35.07 30.58
N TYR A 153 36.03 35.15 30.10
CA TYR A 153 35.63 36.24 29.18
C TYR A 153 35.24 37.54 29.90
N LEU A 154 34.90 37.48 31.19
CA LEU A 154 34.59 38.67 32.00
C LEU A 154 35.85 39.26 32.65
N ALA A 155 36.91 38.46 32.84
CA ALA A 155 38.17 38.93 33.43
C ALA A 155 39.10 39.66 32.44
N ILE A 156 38.97 39.45 31.13
CA ILE A 156 39.90 40.02 30.14
C ILE A 156 39.67 41.54 29.88
N THR A 157 38.60 42.15 30.41
CA THR A 157 38.37 43.61 30.27
C THR A 157 38.76 44.46 31.49
N SER A 158 39.24 43.88 32.60
CA SER A 158 39.66 44.68 33.77
C SER A 158 41.12 45.18 33.72
N ASP A 159 42.02 44.51 32.99
CA ASP A 159 43.47 44.77 33.06
C ASP A 159 44.03 45.73 31.98
N SER A 160 43.19 46.48 31.25
CA SER A 160 43.68 47.39 30.18
C SER A 160 43.00 48.76 30.09
N LYS A 161 42.54 49.33 31.22
CA LYS A 161 42.00 50.71 31.23
C LYS A 161 42.63 51.63 32.27
N ASP A 162 43.95 51.61 32.37
CA ASP A 162 44.75 52.61 33.11
C ASP A 162 45.77 53.31 32.20
N ASN A 163 45.30 54.12 31.23
CA ASN A 163 45.94 55.37 30.79
C ASN A 163 45.23 55.97 29.56
N CYS A 164 44.54 57.10 29.75
CA CYS A 164 44.56 58.26 28.84
C CYS A 164 43.71 59.41 29.41
N LEU A 165 44.42 60.42 29.93
CA LEU A 165 44.13 61.82 30.26
C LEU A 165 42.73 62.43 30.06
N GLY A 166 42.31 63.23 31.05
CA GLY A 166 41.36 64.34 30.93
C GLY A 166 40.97 64.94 32.30
N GLU A 167 41.50 66.12 32.61
CA GLU A 167 41.46 66.89 33.87
C GLU A 167 40.09 67.02 34.60
N GLN A 168 40.14 67.03 35.94
CA GLN A 168 39.06 67.48 36.84
C GLN A 168 39.38 68.90 37.38
N PRO A 169 38.41 69.83 37.51
CA PRO A 169 38.61 71.07 38.24
C PRO A 169 38.38 70.90 39.76
N GLN A 170 39.01 71.80 40.50
CA GLN A 170 39.10 71.95 41.95
C GLN A 170 37.76 72.00 42.69
N VAL A 171 37.72 71.47 43.93
CA VAL A 171 37.48 72.19 45.22
C VAL A 171 38.14 71.38 46.34
#